data_AF-A0A3B0TIR5-F1
#
_entry.id   AF-A0A3B0TIR5-F1
#
_cell.length_a   1.000
_cell.length_b   1.000
_cell.length_c   1.000
_cell.angle_alpha   90.00
_cell.angle_beta   90.00
_cell.angle_gamma   90.00
#
_symmetry.space_group_name_H-M   'P 1'
#
loop_
_entity.id
_entity.type
_entity.pdbx_description
1 polymer ?
#
loop_
_entity_poly.entity_id
_entity_poly.type
_entity_poly.pdbx_seq_one_letter_code
_entity_poly.pdbx_strand_id
1 'polypeptide(L)'
;MVRFGGLDTRAVQMAQQEGIAECMNAKGFDYVPYVARDAVEPPDVGTLAQIPDPVWAMENGYGFAAIVERFRVSQDEDPNTAIVANLTASERRAYLEALFDPSVEEGGEEAGCSQVNSDELYYAVIDEQFDLQIEAFERFNADPRYVKLEEAWSRCMAAEGCNFRDRFASISESFQPRMNELLENYDAAAVAELRAEEIEIVTADIACVTPLADDLRELAAEHEKRLVEDAAGLFAKFAELEERYGSR
;
A
#
# COMPACT_ATOMS: atom_id res chain seq x y z
N MET A 1 -15.05 -3.39 0.81
CA MET A 1 -15.34 -2.17 0.02
C MET A 1 -14.64 -1.02 0.70
N VAL A 2 -13.37 -0.81 0.37
CA VAL A 2 -12.59 0.33 0.83
C VAL A 2 -13.16 1.57 0.15
N ARG A 3 -13.77 2.47 0.94
CA ARG A 3 -14.36 3.71 0.43
C ARG A 3 -13.38 4.84 0.67
N PHE A 4 -12.82 5.39 -0.39
CA PHE A 4 -12.00 6.59 -0.33
C PHE A 4 -12.90 7.80 -0.53
N GLY A 5 -13.29 8.47 0.56
CA GLY A 5 -14.31 9.54 0.52
C GLY A 5 -15.75 9.06 0.29
N GLY A 6 -15.95 7.84 -0.21
CA GLY A 6 -17.24 7.34 -0.73
C GLY A 6 -17.10 6.69 -2.11
N LEU A 7 -15.96 6.91 -2.79
CA LEU A 7 -15.59 6.28 -4.06
C LEU A 7 -15.44 4.76 -3.90
N ASP A 8 -16.10 4.00 -4.79
CA ASP A 8 -15.89 2.55 -4.95
C ASP A 8 -14.66 2.30 -5.84
N THR A 9 -13.48 2.27 -5.21
CA THR A 9 -12.21 2.06 -5.91
C THR A 9 -12.15 0.72 -6.64
N ARG A 10 -12.91 -0.28 -6.18
CA ARG A 10 -13.02 -1.58 -6.85
C ARG A 10 -13.76 -1.45 -8.18
N ALA A 11 -14.81 -0.63 -8.25
CA ALA A 11 -15.52 -0.36 -9.50
C ALA A 11 -14.61 0.34 -10.52
N VAL A 12 -13.80 1.30 -10.06
CA VAL A 12 -12.79 1.97 -10.90
C VAL A 12 -11.78 0.96 -11.46
N GLN A 13 -11.21 0.13 -10.58
CA GLN A 13 -10.25 -0.91 -10.98
C GLN A 13 -10.87 -1.93 -11.94
N MET A 14 -12.13 -2.31 -11.75
CA MET A 14 -12.82 -3.24 -12.65
C MET A 14 -13.01 -2.64 -14.04
N ALA A 15 -13.41 -1.37 -14.15
CA ALA A 15 -13.54 -0.69 -15.44
C ALA A 15 -12.21 -0.63 -16.21
N GLN A 16 -11.10 -0.42 -15.50
CA GLN A 16 -9.76 -0.50 -16.09
C GLN A 16 -9.44 -1.92 -16.59
N GLN A 17 -9.70 -2.94 -15.77
CA GLN A 17 -9.48 -4.35 -16.11
C GLN A 17 -10.30 -4.80 -17.34
N GLU A 18 -11.54 -4.32 -17.47
CA GLU A 18 -12.38 -4.54 -18.65
C GLU A 18 -11.75 -3.91 -19.91
N GLY A 19 -11.23 -2.69 -19.80
CA GLY A 19 -10.51 -2.03 -20.89
C GLY A 19 -9.25 -2.78 -21.33
N ILE A 20 -8.45 -3.24 -20.37
CA ILE A 20 -7.26 -4.06 -20.65
C ILE A 20 -7.66 -5.33 -21.39
N ALA A 21 -8.73 -6.00 -20.95
CA ALA A 21 -9.22 -7.21 -21.60
C ALA A 21 -9.67 -6.97 -23.03
N GLU A 22 -10.41 -5.89 -23.30
CA GLU A 22 -10.81 -5.52 -24.67
C GLU A 22 -9.59 -5.30 -25.58
N CYS A 23 -8.57 -4.57 -25.09
CA CYS A 23 -7.34 -4.32 -25.83
C CYS A 23 -6.54 -5.60 -26.10
N MET A 24 -6.36 -6.44 -25.09
CA MET A 24 -5.61 -7.71 -25.21
C MET A 24 -6.31 -8.67 -26.17
N ASN A 25 -7.64 -8.81 -26.07
CA ASN A 25 -8.44 -9.63 -26.97
C ASN A 25 -8.33 -9.11 -28.43
N ALA A 26 -8.33 -7.79 -28.64
CA ALA A 26 -8.14 -7.20 -29.97
C ALA A 26 -6.74 -7.48 -30.56
N LYS A 27 -5.72 -7.63 -29.69
CA LYS A 27 -4.36 -8.04 -30.08
C LYS A 27 -4.19 -9.57 -30.18
N GLY A 28 -5.25 -10.35 -29.93
CA GLY A 28 -5.26 -11.80 -30.07
C GLY A 28 -4.75 -12.56 -28.84
N PHE A 29 -4.73 -11.93 -27.67
CA PHE A 29 -4.36 -12.54 -26.40
C PHE A 29 -5.58 -12.68 -25.49
N ASP A 30 -5.76 -13.87 -24.89
CA ASP A 30 -6.76 -14.05 -23.83
C ASP A 30 -6.36 -13.23 -22.60
N TYR A 31 -7.31 -12.51 -22.03
CA TYR A 31 -7.15 -11.77 -20.77
C TYR A 31 -8.49 -11.76 -20.03
N VAL A 32 -8.45 -12.06 -18.73
CA VAL A 32 -9.63 -12.09 -17.87
C VAL A 32 -9.58 -10.90 -16.92
N PRO A 33 -10.55 -9.96 -16.98
CA PRO A 33 -10.64 -8.87 -16.02
C PRO A 33 -10.64 -9.41 -14.59
N TYR A 34 -9.67 -8.99 -13.80
CA TYR A 34 -9.51 -9.48 -12.43
C TYR A 34 -9.12 -8.35 -11.50
N VAL A 35 -9.92 -8.17 -10.46
CA VAL A 35 -9.56 -7.31 -9.34
C VAL A 35 -9.45 -8.22 -8.13
N ALA A 36 -8.25 -8.28 -7.54
CA ALA A 36 -8.00 -9.04 -6.33
C ALA A 36 -9.04 -8.70 -5.25
N ARG A 37 -9.39 -9.68 -4.42
CA ARG A 37 -10.29 -9.42 -3.29
C ARG A 37 -9.67 -8.38 -2.38
N ASP A 38 -10.49 -7.48 -1.85
CA ASP A 38 -10.05 -6.48 -0.88
C ASP A 38 -9.28 -7.18 0.23
N ALA A 39 -8.00 -6.86 0.35
CA ALA A 39 -7.23 -7.23 1.50
C ALA A 39 -7.82 -6.50 2.72
N VAL A 40 -7.88 -7.17 3.88
CA VAL A 40 -7.80 -6.41 5.13
C VAL A 40 -6.42 -5.76 5.09
N GLU A 41 -6.38 -4.47 4.82
CA GLU A 41 -5.15 -3.70 4.90
C GLU A 41 -4.63 -3.80 6.33
N PRO A 42 -3.34 -4.12 6.53
CA PRO A 42 -2.74 -4.00 7.84
C PRO A 42 -2.86 -2.52 8.28
N PRO A 43 -3.01 -2.25 9.58
CA PRO A 43 -3.03 -0.88 10.06
C PRO A 43 -1.76 -0.17 9.61
N ASP A 44 -1.94 1.03 9.06
CA ASP A 44 -0.82 1.91 8.74
C ASP A 44 -0.05 2.22 10.03
N VAL A 45 1.26 1.98 10.02
CA VAL A 45 2.19 2.25 11.12
C VAL A 45 3.19 3.36 10.76
N GLY A 46 2.86 4.15 9.73
CA GLY A 46 3.66 5.23 9.17
C GLY A 46 4.27 6.19 10.18
N THR A 47 3.58 6.51 11.28
CA THR A 47 4.10 7.42 12.33
C THR A 47 4.00 6.81 13.72
N LEU A 48 4.71 7.38 14.72
CA LEU A 48 4.48 7.05 16.13
C LEU A 48 3.01 7.25 16.57
N ALA A 49 2.31 8.21 15.96
CA ALA A 49 0.93 8.53 16.32
C ALA A 49 -0.08 7.48 15.80
N GLN A 50 0.29 6.71 14.78
CA GLN A 50 -0.50 5.59 14.28
C GLN A 50 -0.13 4.32 15.07
N ILE A 51 -0.70 4.20 16.26
CA ILE A 51 -0.53 3.03 17.11
C ILE A 51 -1.53 1.96 16.65
N PRO A 52 -1.08 0.76 16.23
CA PRO A 52 -1.99 -0.34 15.96
C PRO A 52 -2.90 -0.63 17.15
N ASP A 53 -4.11 -1.12 16.89
CA ASP A 53 -4.92 -1.71 17.95
C ASP A 53 -4.11 -2.82 18.63
N PRO A 54 -3.90 -2.77 19.97
CA PRO A 54 -3.04 -3.73 20.64
C PRO A 54 -3.53 -5.18 20.52
N VAL A 55 -4.85 -5.41 20.45
CA VAL A 55 -5.38 -6.76 20.28
C VAL A 55 -5.04 -7.29 18.90
N TRP A 56 -5.24 -6.47 17.85
CA TRP A 56 -4.87 -6.83 16.49
C TRP A 56 -3.36 -7.07 16.34
N ALA A 57 -2.53 -6.16 16.89
CA ALA A 57 -1.07 -6.24 16.79
C ALA A 57 -0.50 -7.47 17.50
N MET A 58 -1.08 -7.86 18.64
CA MET A 58 -0.67 -9.07 19.35
C MET A 58 -0.98 -10.36 18.56
N GLU A 59 -1.90 -10.32 17.60
CA GLU A 59 -2.23 -11.45 16.73
C GLU A 59 -1.49 -11.41 15.38
N ASN A 60 -1.19 -10.21 14.88
CA ASN A 60 -0.77 -10.01 13.50
C ASN A 60 0.60 -9.32 13.33
N GLY A 61 1.22 -8.87 14.43
CA GLY A 61 2.48 -8.13 14.37
C GLY A 61 2.29 -6.74 13.73
N TYR A 62 3.19 -6.40 12.81
CA TYR A 62 3.08 -5.20 11.97
C TYR A 62 2.32 -5.47 10.66
N GLY A 63 2.05 -6.73 10.35
CA GLY A 63 1.32 -7.16 9.16
C GLY A 63 2.20 -7.48 7.95
N PHE A 64 3.53 -7.54 8.11
CA PHE A 64 4.46 -7.88 7.03
C PHE A 64 4.28 -9.34 6.57
N ALA A 65 4.14 -10.28 7.49
CA ALA A 65 3.80 -11.67 7.18
C ALA A 65 2.45 -11.78 6.44
N ALA A 66 1.48 -10.94 6.82
CA ALA A 66 0.19 -10.89 6.13
C ALA A 66 0.33 -10.33 4.70
N ILE A 67 1.23 -9.37 4.45
CA ILE A 67 1.54 -8.91 3.08
C ILE A 67 2.06 -10.06 2.22
N VAL A 68 3.01 -10.86 2.74
CA VAL A 68 3.59 -12.01 2.02
C VAL A 68 2.52 -13.05 1.69
N GLU A 69 1.68 -13.44 2.67
CA GLU A 69 0.59 -14.39 2.45
C GLU A 69 -0.41 -13.89 1.42
N ARG A 70 -0.77 -12.60 1.48
CA ARG A 70 -1.70 -12.00 0.53
C ARG A 70 -1.15 -11.94 -0.88
N PHE A 71 0.14 -11.61 -1.03
CA PHE A 71 0.79 -11.63 -2.34
C PHE A 71 0.75 -13.05 -2.95
N ARG A 72 0.94 -14.09 -2.13
CA ARG A 72 0.80 -15.47 -2.58
C ARG A 72 -0.63 -15.79 -3.02
N VAL A 73 -1.63 -15.43 -2.21
CA VAL A 73 -3.05 -15.65 -2.51
C VAL A 73 -3.48 -14.89 -3.76
N SER A 74 -3.08 -13.62 -3.91
CA SER A 74 -3.45 -12.82 -5.09
C SER A 74 -2.90 -13.41 -6.38
N GLN A 75 -1.67 -13.94 -6.37
CA GLN A 75 -1.11 -14.65 -7.51
C GLN A 75 -1.83 -15.97 -7.83
N ASP A 76 -2.27 -16.70 -6.81
CA ASP A 76 -3.01 -17.96 -6.97
C ASP A 76 -4.44 -17.74 -7.49
N GLU A 77 -5.08 -16.65 -7.08
CA GLU A 77 -6.45 -16.31 -7.48
C GLU A 77 -6.50 -15.57 -8.83
N ASP A 78 -5.40 -14.99 -9.31
CA ASP A 78 -5.35 -14.29 -10.61
C ASP A 78 -5.47 -15.28 -11.78
N PRO A 79 -6.57 -15.24 -12.55
CA PRO A 79 -6.76 -16.12 -13.72
C PRO A 79 -5.70 -15.91 -14.81
N ASN A 80 -5.11 -14.71 -14.91
CA ASN A 80 -4.11 -14.38 -15.91
C ASN A 80 -2.75 -15.01 -15.61
N THR A 81 -2.45 -15.36 -14.36
CA THR A 81 -1.24 -16.12 -14.01
C THR A 81 -1.20 -17.46 -14.76
N ALA A 82 -2.33 -18.17 -14.81
CA ALA A 82 -2.45 -19.44 -15.52
C ALA A 82 -2.39 -19.28 -17.05
N ILE A 83 -2.94 -18.19 -17.60
CA ILE A 83 -2.83 -17.88 -19.03
C ILE A 83 -1.37 -17.71 -19.42
N VAL A 84 -0.65 -16.83 -18.71
CA VAL A 84 0.76 -16.52 -19.00
C VAL A 84 1.68 -17.74 -18.81
N ALA A 85 1.42 -18.57 -17.79
CA ALA A 85 2.21 -19.78 -17.53
C ALA A 85 2.11 -20.83 -18.64
N ASN A 86 1.02 -20.86 -19.40
CA ASN A 86 0.82 -21.80 -20.50
C ASN A 86 1.40 -21.33 -21.85
N LEU A 87 1.92 -20.10 -21.92
CA LEU A 87 2.54 -19.55 -23.13
C LEU A 87 3.97 -20.07 -23.33
N THR A 88 4.38 -20.25 -24.59
CA THR A 88 5.81 -20.43 -24.92
C THR A 88 6.60 -19.16 -24.58
N ALA A 89 7.93 -19.28 -24.48
CA ALA A 89 8.79 -18.11 -24.22
C ALA A 89 8.64 -17.00 -25.28
N SER A 90 8.31 -17.34 -26.53
CA SER A 90 8.01 -16.36 -27.59
C SER A 90 6.65 -15.70 -27.41
N GLU A 91 5.61 -16.48 -27.13
CA GLU A 91 4.25 -15.95 -26.92
C GLU A 91 4.17 -15.11 -25.65
N ARG A 92 4.83 -15.54 -24.57
CA ARG A 92 4.91 -14.78 -23.32
C ARG A 92 5.55 -13.42 -23.53
N ARG A 93 6.60 -13.33 -24.35
CA ARG A 93 7.23 -12.04 -24.68
C ARG A 93 6.25 -11.13 -25.43
N ALA A 94 5.61 -11.66 -26.48
CA ALA A 94 4.63 -10.90 -27.27
C ALA A 94 3.42 -10.47 -26.42
N TYR A 95 2.96 -11.32 -25.49
CA TYR A 95 1.92 -11.00 -24.53
C TYR A 95 2.32 -9.83 -23.62
N LEU A 96 3.53 -9.89 -23.04
CA LEU A 96 4.04 -8.83 -22.15
C LEU A 96 4.28 -7.52 -22.91
N GLU A 97 4.78 -7.58 -24.14
CA GLU A 97 4.92 -6.43 -25.03
C GLU A 97 3.55 -5.79 -25.32
N ALA A 98 2.53 -6.59 -25.64
CA ALA A 98 1.17 -6.10 -25.86
C ALA A 98 0.55 -5.47 -24.61
N LEU A 99 0.81 -6.06 -23.43
CA LEU A 99 0.23 -5.60 -22.16
C LEU A 99 0.91 -4.34 -21.63
N PHE A 100 2.24 -4.26 -21.63
CA PHE A 100 2.97 -3.19 -20.95
C PHE A 100 3.61 -2.16 -21.88
N ASP A 101 3.81 -2.50 -23.17
CA ASP A 101 4.69 -1.82 -24.12
C ASP A 101 5.97 -1.20 -23.48
N PRO A 102 7.12 -1.89 -23.52
CA PRO A 102 8.36 -1.39 -22.94
C PRO A 102 8.96 -0.16 -23.67
N SER A 103 8.34 0.32 -24.74
CA SER A 103 8.87 1.33 -25.67
C SER A 103 8.28 2.73 -25.47
N VAL A 104 7.36 2.89 -24.51
CA VAL A 104 6.69 4.17 -24.25
C VAL A 104 7.57 5.01 -23.34
N GLU A 105 8.24 6.02 -23.91
CA GLU A 105 8.62 7.19 -23.12
C GLU A 105 7.34 7.95 -22.71
N GLU A 106 7.36 8.59 -21.53
CA GLU A 106 6.27 9.43 -21.03
C GLU A 106 5.71 10.34 -22.16
N GLY A 107 4.45 10.11 -22.54
CA GLY A 107 3.74 10.91 -23.55
C GLY A 107 3.73 10.38 -25.00
N GLY A 108 4.15 9.14 -25.27
CA GLY A 108 4.02 8.51 -26.60
C GLY A 108 2.61 8.00 -26.95
N GLU A 109 2.24 8.02 -28.25
CA GLU A 109 0.92 7.64 -28.77
C GLU A 109 0.61 6.12 -28.78
N GLU A 110 1.58 5.24 -28.49
CA GLU A 110 1.39 3.78 -28.49
C GLU A 110 1.52 3.19 -27.08
N ALA A 111 0.58 3.50 -26.18
CA ALA A 111 0.58 2.90 -24.85
C ALA A 111 0.19 1.40 -24.89
N GLY A 112 0.87 0.56 -24.12
CA GLY A 112 0.50 -0.85 -23.93
C GLY A 112 -0.92 -1.00 -23.38
N CYS A 113 -1.53 -2.20 -23.50
CA CYS A 113 -2.92 -2.40 -23.08
C CYS A 113 -3.21 -2.06 -21.61
N SER A 114 -2.20 -2.10 -20.72
CA SER A 114 -2.31 -1.69 -19.30
C SER A 114 -2.60 -0.21 -19.08
N GLN A 115 -2.40 0.63 -20.10
CA GLN A 115 -2.58 2.07 -20.05
C GLN A 115 -3.88 2.53 -20.72
N VAL A 116 -4.66 1.61 -21.31
CA VAL A 116 -5.95 1.96 -21.93
C VAL A 116 -6.98 2.28 -20.85
N ASN A 117 -7.91 3.19 -21.17
CA ASN A 117 -8.97 3.61 -20.25
C ASN A 117 -8.47 4.11 -18.89
N SER A 118 -7.25 4.68 -18.83
CA SER A 118 -6.78 5.41 -17.67
C SER A 118 -7.65 6.66 -17.48
N ASP A 119 -8.29 6.80 -16.32
CA ASP A 119 -9.07 7.99 -16.00
C ASP A 119 -8.11 9.08 -15.47
N GLU A 120 -7.81 10.05 -16.33
CA GLU A 120 -6.89 11.15 -16.03
C GLU A 120 -7.27 11.90 -14.75
N LEU A 121 -8.57 12.08 -14.47
CA LEU A 121 -9.01 12.73 -13.23
C LEU A 121 -8.74 11.83 -12.01
N TYR A 122 -9.02 10.52 -12.13
CA TYR A 122 -8.73 9.57 -11.06
C TYR A 122 -7.25 9.59 -10.70
N TYR A 123 -6.35 9.47 -11.69
CA TYR A 123 -4.90 9.48 -11.43
C TYR A 123 -4.43 10.83 -10.90
N ALA A 124 -4.90 11.95 -11.46
CA ALA A 124 -4.56 13.27 -10.93
C ALA A 124 -5.00 13.47 -9.47
N VAL A 125 -6.13 12.89 -9.07
CA VAL A 125 -6.60 12.90 -7.67
C VAL A 125 -5.71 12.03 -6.79
N ILE A 126 -5.36 10.82 -7.23
CA ILE A 126 -4.47 9.93 -6.48
C ILE A 126 -3.08 10.55 -6.31
N ASP A 127 -2.53 11.16 -7.36
CA ASP A 127 -1.22 11.83 -7.32
C ASP A 127 -1.24 13.03 -6.36
N GLU A 128 -2.23 13.93 -6.49
CA GLU A 128 -2.37 15.07 -5.59
C GLU A 128 -2.58 14.64 -4.13
N GLN A 129 -3.36 13.58 -3.90
CA GLN A 129 -3.53 13.00 -2.57
C GLN A 129 -2.21 12.50 -2.02
N PHE A 130 -1.44 11.77 -2.82
CA PHE A 130 -0.16 11.21 -2.42
C PHE A 130 0.86 12.30 -2.09
N ASP A 131 0.95 13.34 -2.93
CA ASP A 131 1.80 14.50 -2.68
C ASP A 131 1.42 15.20 -1.36
N LEU A 132 0.13 15.44 -1.13
CA LEU A 132 -0.36 16.03 0.12
C LEU A 132 -0.03 15.16 1.35
N GLN A 133 -0.13 13.84 1.22
CA GLN A 133 0.22 12.90 2.29
C GLN A 133 1.73 12.91 2.58
N ILE A 134 2.58 12.90 1.56
CA ILE A 134 4.04 13.02 1.72
C ILE A 134 4.39 14.34 2.40
N GLU A 135 3.87 15.47 1.92
CA GLU A 135 4.17 16.77 2.50
C GLU A 135 3.70 16.87 3.95
N ALA A 136 2.53 16.31 4.28
CA ALA A 136 2.06 16.25 5.66
C ALA A 136 2.94 15.37 6.54
N PHE A 137 3.35 14.21 6.03
CA PHE A 137 4.24 13.28 6.72
C PHE A 137 5.62 13.90 6.99
N GLU A 138 6.23 14.53 5.99
CA GLU A 138 7.53 15.21 6.14
C GLU A 138 7.45 16.36 7.14
N ARG A 139 6.39 17.17 7.10
CA ARG A 139 6.17 18.26 8.07
C ARG A 139 6.00 17.73 9.49
N PHE A 140 5.28 16.63 9.67
CA PHE A 140 5.08 15.99 10.97
C PHE A 140 6.41 15.45 11.53
N ASN A 141 7.19 14.72 10.71
CA ASN A 141 8.48 14.18 11.11
C ASN A 141 9.54 15.26 11.38
N ALA A 142 9.44 16.41 10.70
CA ALA A 142 10.32 17.56 10.93
C ALA A 142 9.95 18.39 12.17
N ASP A 143 8.79 18.17 12.80
CA ASP A 143 8.40 18.91 14.01
C ASP A 143 9.36 18.59 15.17
N PRO A 144 10.06 19.58 15.77
CA PRO A 144 10.99 19.32 16.87
C PRO A 144 10.36 18.65 18.09
N ARG A 145 9.04 18.72 18.26
CA ARG A 145 8.31 17.99 19.30
C ARG A 145 8.23 16.51 18.95
N TYR A 146 7.91 16.17 17.70
CA TYR A 146 7.90 14.78 17.22
C TYR A 146 9.28 14.14 17.33
N VAL A 147 10.34 14.83 16.87
CA VAL A 147 11.72 14.34 16.95
C VAL A 147 12.10 13.95 18.38
N LYS A 148 11.70 14.74 19.38
CA LYS A 148 11.96 14.43 20.80
C LYS A 148 11.19 13.20 21.29
N LEU A 149 9.95 13.02 20.84
CA LEU A 149 9.14 11.85 21.16
C LEU A 149 9.75 10.60 20.52
N GLU A 150 10.22 10.69 19.27
CA GLU A 150 10.92 9.61 18.57
C GLU A 150 12.25 9.25 19.23
N GLU A 151 13.04 10.22 19.67
CA GLU A 151 14.24 9.95 20.45
C GLU A 151 13.94 9.25 21.78
N ALA A 152 12.82 9.58 22.44
CA ALA A 152 12.40 8.92 23.68
C ALA A 152 11.97 7.47 23.43
N TRP A 153 11.18 7.26 22.37
CA TRP A 153 10.78 5.94 21.90
C TRP A 153 12.00 5.08 21.50
N SER A 154 12.92 5.62 20.70
CA SER A 154 14.13 4.93 20.24
C SER A 154 15.00 4.46 21.40
N ARG A 155 15.16 5.30 22.44
CA ARG A 155 15.87 4.89 23.68
C ARG A 155 15.17 3.76 24.42
N CYS A 156 13.83 3.76 24.45
CA CYS A 156 13.06 2.69 25.04
C CYS A 156 13.23 1.38 24.26
N MET A 157 13.07 1.42 22.94
CA MET A 157 13.30 0.24 22.08
C MET A 157 14.72 -0.31 22.20
N ALA A 158 15.72 0.56 22.29
CA ALA A 158 17.10 0.13 22.49
C ALA A 158 17.31 -0.59 23.83
N ALA A 159 16.56 -0.22 24.88
CA ALA A 159 16.57 -0.93 26.17
C ALA A 159 15.91 -2.32 26.08
N GLU A 160 14.95 -2.49 25.17
CA GLU A 160 14.33 -3.78 24.82
C GLU A 160 15.18 -4.59 23.81
N GLY A 161 16.34 -4.07 23.38
CA GLY A 161 17.26 -4.73 22.46
C GLY A 161 17.09 -4.38 20.97
N CYS A 162 16.14 -3.50 20.65
CA CYS A 162 15.83 -3.04 19.29
C CYS A 162 16.49 -1.67 19.01
N ASN A 163 17.57 -1.66 18.23
CA ASN A 163 18.32 -0.43 17.90
C ASN A 163 17.72 0.31 16.69
N PHE A 164 16.51 0.84 16.83
CA PHE A 164 15.82 1.59 15.78
C PHE A 164 16.01 3.09 15.93
N ARG A 165 16.27 3.80 14.83
CA ARG A 165 16.45 5.26 14.84
C ARG A 165 15.12 5.99 14.80
N ASP A 166 14.19 5.42 14.05
CA ASP A 166 12.84 5.92 13.78
C ASP A 166 11.89 4.72 13.77
N ARG A 167 10.60 4.93 14.01
CA ARG A 167 9.67 3.80 14.14
C ARG A 167 9.36 3.15 12.80
N PHE A 168 9.12 3.94 11.76
CA PHE A 168 8.61 3.39 10.51
C PHE A 168 9.70 2.78 9.63
N ALA A 169 10.68 3.57 9.20
CA ALA A 169 11.70 3.12 8.26
C ALA A 169 12.60 2.07 8.91
N SER A 170 13.08 2.29 10.15
CA SER A 170 13.99 1.31 10.79
C SER A 170 13.33 -0.05 11.02
N ILE A 171 12.04 -0.10 11.38
CA ILE A 171 11.31 -1.36 11.56
C ILE A 171 11.08 -2.02 10.19
N SER A 172 10.58 -1.28 9.21
CA SER A 172 10.35 -1.80 7.85
C SER A 172 11.64 -2.35 7.24
N GLU A 173 12.75 -1.61 7.35
CA GLU A 173 14.07 -2.02 6.86
C GLU A 173 14.57 -3.30 7.53
N SER A 174 14.24 -3.53 8.81
CA SER A 174 14.64 -4.74 9.53
C SER A 174 13.97 -6.00 8.98
N PHE A 175 12.73 -5.89 8.47
CA PHE A 175 11.98 -7.01 7.91
C PHE A 175 12.13 -7.17 6.39
N GLN A 176 12.49 -6.10 5.68
CA GLN A 176 12.54 -6.06 4.22
C GLN A 176 13.33 -7.22 3.58
N PRO A 177 14.53 -7.61 4.05
CA PRO A 177 15.27 -8.70 3.43
C PRO A 177 14.53 -10.04 3.49
N ARG A 178 13.86 -10.32 4.61
CA ARG A 178 13.08 -11.55 4.79
C ARG A 178 11.79 -11.51 3.98
N MET A 179 11.13 -10.35 3.92
CA MET A 179 9.98 -10.17 3.06
C MET A 179 10.33 -10.42 1.59
N ASN A 180 11.42 -9.83 1.09
CA ASN A 180 11.87 -10.03 -0.29
C ASN A 180 12.12 -11.52 -0.59
N GLU A 181 12.84 -12.21 0.30
CA GLU A 181 13.08 -13.65 0.16
C GLU A 181 11.76 -14.45 0.11
N LEU A 182 10.80 -14.14 0.98
CA LEU A 182 9.54 -14.89 1.04
C LEU A 182 8.55 -14.53 -0.08
N LEU A 183 8.66 -13.33 -0.66
CA LEU A 183 7.92 -12.95 -1.85
C LEU A 183 8.43 -13.71 -3.09
N GLU A 184 9.73 -13.98 -3.16
CA GLU A 184 10.34 -14.78 -4.24
C GLU A 184 10.17 -16.29 -4.01
N ASN A 185 10.45 -16.75 -2.79
CA ASN A 185 10.53 -18.15 -2.39
C ASN A 185 9.61 -18.41 -1.18
N TYR A 186 8.31 -18.48 -1.44
CA TYR A 186 7.32 -18.65 -0.38
C TYR A 186 7.54 -19.91 0.47
N ASP A 187 7.68 -19.72 1.78
CA ASP A 187 7.73 -20.77 2.79
C ASP A 187 6.80 -20.40 3.96
N ALA A 188 5.75 -21.22 4.15
CA ALA A 188 4.74 -20.99 5.19
C ALA A 188 5.31 -21.03 6.62
N ALA A 189 6.33 -21.86 6.88
CA ALA A 189 6.96 -21.93 8.19
C ALA A 189 7.78 -20.66 8.47
N ALA A 190 8.55 -20.20 7.48
CA ALA A 190 9.33 -18.97 7.60
C ALA A 190 8.45 -17.71 7.69
N VAL A 191 7.27 -17.70 7.05
CA VAL A 191 6.24 -16.66 7.25
C VAL A 191 5.69 -16.67 8.68
N ALA A 192 5.45 -17.84 9.26
CA ALA A 192 5.00 -17.94 10.65
C ALA A 192 6.09 -17.45 11.64
N GLU A 193 7.36 -17.73 11.35
CA GLU A 193 8.49 -17.19 12.10
C GLU A 193 8.62 -15.66 11.96
N LEU A 194 8.38 -15.12 10.76
CA LEU A 194 8.35 -13.68 10.54
C LEU A 194 7.27 -13.02 11.41
N ARG A 195 6.06 -13.57 11.39
CA ARG A 195 4.95 -13.08 12.23
C ARG A 195 5.28 -13.13 13.72
N ALA A 196 5.91 -14.21 14.19
CA ALA A 196 6.28 -14.35 15.60
C ALA A 196 7.26 -13.25 16.05
N GLU A 197 8.25 -12.93 15.20
CA GLU A 197 9.18 -11.84 15.45
C GLU A 197 8.51 -10.47 15.39
N GLU A 198 7.61 -10.25 14.43
CA GLU A 198 6.80 -9.03 14.38
C GLU A 198 6.01 -8.83 15.67
N ILE A 199 5.40 -9.89 16.22
CA ILE A 199 4.64 -9.84 17.49
C ILE A 199 5.55 -9.50 18.67
N GLU A 200 6.77 -10.04 18.73
CA GLU A 200 7.73 -9.71 19.79
C GLU A 200 8.10 -8.22 19.73
N ILE A 201 8.46 -7.73 18.55
CA ILE A 201 8.89 -6.34 18.38
C ILE A 201 7.71 -5.37 18.56
N VAL A 202 6.51 -5.68 18.07
CA VAL A 202 5.34 -4.80 18.25
C VAL A 202 4.89 -4.73 19.71
N THR A 203 5.10 -5.80 20.48
CA THR A 203 4.80 -5.78 21.92
C THR A 203 5.70 -4.79 22.66
N ALA A 204 7.01 -4.78 22.34
CA ALA A 204 7.96 -3.80 22.88
C ALA A 204 7.62 -2.37 22.39
N ASP A 205 7.31 -2.22 21.11
CA ASP A 205 6.92 -0.94 20.52
C ASP A 205 5.69 -0.33 21.20
N ILE A 206 4.61 -1.10 21.35
CA ILE A 206 3.40 -0.64 22.05
C ILE A 206 3.74 -0.21 23.48
N ALA A 207 4.57 -0.97 24.20
CA ALA A 207 4.99 -0.61 25.55
C ALA A 207 5.80 0.70 25.57
N CYS A 208 6.64 0.95 24.55
CA CYS A 208 7.45 2.15 24.42
C CYS A 208 6.67 3.38 23.94
N VAL A 209 5.63 3.21 23.12
CA VAL A 209 4.78 4.31 22.63
C VAL A 209 3.69 4.68 23.64
N THR A 210 3.16 3.73 24.42
CA THR A 210 2.06 3.95 25.37
C THR A 210 2.26 5.19 26.28
N PRO A 211 3.44 5.43 26.87
CA PRO A 211 3.69 6.61 27.70
C PRO A 211 3.69 7.93 26.94
N LEU A 212 3.86 7.89 25.61
CA LEU A 212 3.96 9.06 24.72
C LEU A 212 2.62 9.37 24.02
N ALA A 213 1.62 8.50 24.18
CA ALA A 213 0.41 8.49 23.35
C ALA A 213 -0.42 9.79 23.44
N ASP A 214 -0.46 10.45 24.59
CA ASP A 214 -1.20 11.70 24.75
C ASP A 214 -0.53 12.86 24.01
N ASP A 215 0.79 13.01 24.16
CA ASP A 215 1.59 14.03 23.45
C ASP A 215 1.54 13.81 21.94
N LEU A 216 1.64 12.55 21.49
CA LEU A 216 1.54 12.18 20.09
C LEU A 216 0.16 12.49 19.51
N ARG A 217 -0.92 12.22 20.25
CA ARG A 217 -2.29 12.49 19.80
C ARG A 217 -2.57 13.99 19.69
N GLU A 218 -2.10 14.78 20.65
CA GLU A 218 -2.23 16.24 20.59
C GLU A 218 -1.48 16.79 19.37
N LEU A 219 -0.23 16.37 19.18
CA LEU A 219 0.59 16.79 18.05
C LEU A 219 -0.02 16.36 16.70
N ALA A 220 -0.47 15.11 16.59
CA ALA A 220 -1.10 14.60 15.38
C ALA A 220 -2.38 15.39 15.03
N ALA A 221 -3.22 15.71 16.02
CA ALA A 221 -4.43 16.50 15.80
C ALA A 221 -4.13 17.92 15.27
N GLU A 222 -3.03 18.56 15.72
CA GLU A 222 -2.60 19.86 15.18
C GLU A 222 -2.21 19.79 13.70
N HIS A 223 -1.46 18.75 13.30
CA HIS A 223 -1.02 18.56 11.93
C HIS A 223 -2.15 18.07 11.01
N GLU A 224 -3.02 17.18 11.51
CA GLU A 224 -4.21 16.70 10.79
C GLU A 224 -5.14 17.86 10.42
N LYS A 225 -5.36 18.82 11.33
CA LYS A 225 -6.17 20.00 11.03
C LYS A 225 -5.63 20.76 9.81
N ARG A 226 -4.30 20.92 9.72
CA ARG A 226 -3.66 21.59 8.59
C ARG A 226 -3.81 20.77 7.30
N LEU A 227 -3.63 19.45 7.37
CA LEU A 227 -3.83 18.56 6.23
C LEU A 227 -5.27 18.66 5.68
N VAL A 228 -6.28 18.70 6.56
CA VAL A 228 -7.67 18.87 6.13
C VAL A 228 -7.91 20.21 5.43
N GLU A 229 -7.26 21.28 5.89
CA GLU A 229 -7.31 22.60 5.23
C GLU A 229 -6.62 22.56 3.85
N ASP A 230 -5.45 21.92 3.75
CA ASP A 230 -4.68 21.75 2.51
C ASP A 230 -5.43 20.88 1.48
N ALA A 231 -6.17 19.85 1.95
CA ALA A 231 -6.92 18.91 1.12
C ALA A 231 -8.30 19.42 0.65
N ALA A 232 -8.69 20.66 0.96
CA ALA A 232 -10.03 21.17 0.65
C ALA A 232 -10.38 21.09 -0.86
N GLY A 233 -9.41 21.32 -1.74
CA GLY A 233 -9.59 21.20 -3.20
C GLY A 233 -9.77 19.76 -3.67
N LEU A 234 -9.12 18.82 -2.99
CA LEU A 234 -9.17 17.39 -3.31
C LEU A 234 -10.57 16.80 -3.04
N PHE A 235 -11.25 17.24 -1.98
CA PHE A 235 -12.61 16.79 -1.67
C PHE A 235 -13.62 17.11 -2.79
N ALA A 236 -13.45 18.23 -3.49
CA ALA A 236 -14.31 18.57 -4.63
C ALA A 236 -14.11 17.60 -5.81
N LYS A 237 -12.86 17.18 -6.05
CA LYS A 237 -12.54 16.22 -7.12
C LYS A 237 -13.02 14.80 -6.78
N PHE A 238 -12.92 14.40 -5.51
CA PHE A 238 -13.50 13.13 -5.05
C PHE A 238 -15.02 13.07 -5.26
N ALA A 239 -15.74 14.17 -5.00
CA ALA A 239 -17.18 14.23 -5.27
C ALA A 239 -17.52 14.04 -6.76
N GLU A 240 -16.71 14.57 -7.69
CA GLU A 240 -16.89 14.35 -9.13
C GLU A 240 -16.65 12.88 -9.51
N LEU A 241 -15.62 12.24 -8.95
CA LEU A 241 -15.36 10.82 -9.17
C LEU A 241 -16.47 9.94 -8.59
N GLU A 242 -17.05 10.31 -7.45
CA GLU A 242 -18.21 9.63 -6.89
C GLU A 242 -19.44 9.73 -7.78
N GLU A 243 -19.70 10.85 -8.45
CA GLU A 243 -20.79 10.93 -9.43
C GLU A 243 -20.56 10.02 -10.64
N ARG A 244 -19.29 9.84 -11.03
CA ARG A 244 -18.88 9.03 -12.18
C ARG A 244 -18.91 7.52 -11.90
N TYR A 245 -18.46 7.12 -10.71
CA TYR A 245 -18.26 5.72 -10.32
C TYR A 245 -19.18 5.24 -9.19
N GLY A 246 -20.02 6.12 -8.64
CA GLY A 246 -20.89 5.85 -7.49
C GLY A 246 -22.00 4.83 -7.73
N SER A 247 -22.06 3.85 -6.83
CA SER A 247 -22.98 2.71 -6.67
C SER A 247 -23.71 2.22 -7.93
N ARG A 248 -23.18 1.15 -8.53
CA ARG A 248 -24.02 0.10 -9.13
C ARG A 248 -24.25 -1.02 -8.12
#